data_AF-A0A7T1MAG9-F1
#
_entry.id   AF-A0A7T1MAG9-F1
#
_cell.length_a   1.000
_cell.length_b   1.000
_cell.length_c   1.000
_cell.angle_alpha   90.00
_cell.angle_beta   90.00
_cell.angle_gamma   90.00
#
_symmetry.space_group_name_H-M   'P 1'
#
loop_
_entity.id
_entity.type
_entity.pdbx_description
1 polymer ?
#
loop_
_entity_poly.entity_id
_entity_poly.type
_entity_poly.pdbx_seq_one_letter_code
_entity_poly.pdbx_strand_id
1 'polypeptide(L)'
;MNRGQALLIGLGVFLAGGLGYAGFKAAGFEGFSAGIAAEALLILLVMGWTGTYLLRVVTGKMSFMEQRRRYRAAFDALTTEELQKEFDALSPAEQEKLLREIGQWKDDAAA
;
A
#
# COMPACT_ATOMS: atom_id res chain seq x y z
N MET A 1 -8.65 17.28 -8.52
CA MET A 1 -8.70 17.51 -9.98
C MET A 1 -9.45 18.81 -10.22
N ASN A 2 -8.80 19.82 -10.78
CA ASN A 2 -9.46 21.07 -11.17
C ASN A 2 -9.81 21.06 -12.67
N ARG A 3 -10.63 22.02 -13.12
CA ARG A 3 -11.13 22.08 -14.52
C ARG A 3 -9.99 22.16 -15.55
N GLY A 4 -8.91 22.89 -15.24
CA GLY A 4 -7.74 22.99 -16.12
C GLY A 4 -6.97 21.68 -16.27
N GLN A 5 -6.80 20.94 -15.17
CA GLN A 5 -6.17 19.61 -15.20
C GLN A 5 -6.97 18.62 -16.06
N ALA A 6 -8.30 18.65 -16.00
CA ALA A 6 -9.15 17.81 -16.83
C ALA A 6 -8.96 18.10 -18.33
N LEU A 7 -8.88 19.38 -18.71
CA LEU A 7 -8.62 19.79 -20.10
C LEU A 7 -7.22 19.35 -20.58
N LEU A 8 -6.19 19.48 -19.74
CA LEU A 8 -4.84 19.04 -20.08
C LEU A 8 -4.77 17.52 -20.28
N ILE A 9 -5.46 16.74 -19.44
CA ILE A 9 -5.55 15.29 -19.61
C ILE A 9 -6.27 14.96 -20.92
N GLY A 10 -7.41 15.62 -21.20
CA GLY A 10 -8.15 15.42 -22.45
C GLY A 10 -7.29 15.72 -23.68
N LEU A 11 -6.54 16.82 -23.66
CA LEU A 11 -5.60 17.18 -24.72
C LEU A 11 -4.48 16.12 -24.86
N GLY A 12 -3.93 15.64 -23.75
CA GLY A 12 -2.91 14.60 -23.75
C GLY A 12 -3.41 13.29 -24.37
N VAL A 13 -4.63 12.85 -24.01
CA VAL A 13 -5.26 11.66 -24.60
C VAL A 13 -5.51 11.85 -26.09
N PHE A 14 -6.00 13.02 -26.51
CA PHE A 14 -6.23 13.33 -27.92
C PHE A 14 -4.93 13.28 -28.74
N LEU A 15 -3.85 13.92 -28.24
CA LEU A 15 -2.55 13.90 -28.88
C LEU A 15 -1.96 12.49 -28.94
N ALA A 16 -2.09 11.70 -27.87
CA ALA A 16 -1.65 10.31 -27.85
C ALA A 16 -2.40 9.46 -28.90
N GLY A 17 -3.72 9.66 -29.05
CA GLY A 17 -4.50 9.01 -30.11
C GLY A 17 -4.06 9.40 -31.51
N GLY A 18 -3.83 10.69 -31.76
CA GLY A 18 -3.33 11.20 -33.04
C GLY A 18 -1.93 10.67 -33.40
N LEU A 19 -1.01 10.62 -32.43
CA LEU A 19 0.31 10.03 -32.59
C LEU A 19 0.23 8.52 -32.84
N GLY A 20 -0.64 7.81 -32.12
CA GLY A 20 -0.88 6.39 -32.34
C GLY A 20 -1.39 6.11 -33.75
N TYR A 21 -2.35 6.90 -34.24
CA TYR A 21 -2.85 6.79 -35.62
C TYR A 21 -1.75 7.02 -36.66
N ALA A 22 -0.94 8.07 -36.50
CA ALA A 22 0.19 8.34 -37.40
C ALA A 22 1.22 7.20 -37.38
N GLY A 23 1.53 6.65 -36.20
CA GLY A 23 2.42 5.49 -36.03
C GLY A 23 1.89 4.24 -36.71
N PHE A 24 0.59 3.93 -36.55
CA PHE A 24 -0.04 2.80 -37.23
C PHE A 24 0.00 2.95 -38.76
N LYS A 25 -0.26 4.16 -39.27
CA LYS A 25 -0.14 4.44 -40.70
C LYS A 25 1.29 4.23 -41.20
N ALA A 26 2.28 4.76 -40.49
CA ALA A 26 3.70 4.61 -40.84
C ALA A 26 4.18 3.14 -40.82
N ALA A 27 3.57 2.30 -39.97
CA ALA A 27 3.85 0.86 -39.90
C ALA A 27 3.05 0.01 -40.92
N GLY A 28 2.27 0.64 -41.82
CA GLY A 28 1.54 -0.05 -42.89
C GLY A 28 0.15 -0.57 -42.51
N PHE A 29 -0.40 -0.16 -41.36
CA PHE A 29 -1.74 -0.60 -40.90
C PHE A 29 -2.88 0.25 -41.48
N GLU A 30 -2.79 0.68 -42.73
CA GLU A 30 -3.71 1.65 -43.35
C GLU A 30 -5.16 1.15 -43.46
N GLY A 31 -5.38 -0.17 -43.41
CA GLY A 31 -6.72 -0.80 -43.41
C GLY A 31 -7.22 -1.27 -42.04
N PHE A 32 -6.50 -0.99 -40.96
CA PHE A 32 -6.87 -1.47 -39.64
C PHE A 32 -8.01 -0.64 -39.06
N SER A 33 -9.05 -1.31 -38.55
CA SER A 33 -10.20 -0.61 -37.94
C SER A 33 -9.76 0.14 -36.69
N ALA A 34 -9.84 1.47 -36.74
CA ALA A 34 -9.60 2.33 -35.59
C ALA A 34 -10.49 1.94 -34.39
N GLY A 35 -11.72 1.48 -34.66
CA GLY A 35 -12.63 0.95 -33.64
C GLY A 35 -12.08 -0.29 -32.94
N ILE A 36 -11.56 -1.26 -33.71
CA ILE A 36 -10.96 -2.49 -33.15
C ILE A 36 -9.70 -2.14 -32.34
N ALA A 37 -8.87 -1.22 -32.83
CA ALA A 37 -7.68 -0.78 -32.09
C ALA A 37 -8.04 -0.11 -30.75
N ALA A 38 -9.05 0.77 -30.75
CA ALA A 38 -9.54 1.42 -29.55
C ALA A 38 -10.14 0.42 -28.56
N GLU A 39 -10.91 -0.56 -29.05
CA GLU A 39 -11.49 -1.63 -28.23
C GLU A 39 -10.41 -2.53 -27.62
N ALA A 40 -9.41 -2.94 -28.41
CA ALA A 40 -8.28 -3.72 -27.91
C ALA A 40 -7.52 -2.95 -26.80
N LEU A 41 -7.29 -1.65 -26.99
CA LEU A 41 -6.68 -0.80 -25.97
C LEU A 41 -7.53 -0.72 -24.70
N LEU A 42 -8.85 -0.59 -24.84
CA LEU A 42 -9.77 -0.58 -23.70
C LEU A 42 -9.73 -1.91 -22.94
N ILE A 43 -9.75 -3.04 -23.66
CA ILE A 43 -9.65 -4.37 -23.05
C ILE A 43 -8.32 -4.51 -22.30
N LEU A 44 -7.19 -4.12 -22.90
CA LEU A 44 -5.88 -4.15 -22.24
C LEU A 44 -5.86 -3.27 -20.99
N LEU A 45 -6.48 -2.08 -21.03
CA LEU A 45 -6.56 -1.18 -19.88
C LEU A 45 -7.40 -1.79 -18.75
N VAL A 46 -8.56 -2.38 -19.07
CA VAL A 46 -9.42 -3.06 -18.09
C VAL A 46 -8.73 -4.29 -17.52
N MET A 47 -8.04 -5.08 -18.34
CA MET A 47 -7.27 -6.23 -17.89
C MET A 47 -6.11 -5.80 -16.99
N GLY A 48 -5.38 -4.75 -17.36
CA GLY A 48 -4.31 -4.19 -16.54
C GLY A 48 -4.85 -3.70 -15.19
N TRP A 49 -5.93 -2.93 -15.20
CA TRP A 49 -6.58 -2.44 -13.99
C TRP A 49 -7.07 -3.60 -13.11
N THR A 50 -7.78 -4.58 -13.67
CA THR A 50 -8.26 -5.76 -12.96
C THR A 50 -7.10 -6.61 -12.42
N GLY A 51 -6.03 -6.76 -13.20
CA GLY A 51 -4.80 -7.45 -12.81
C GLY A 51 -4.15 -6.83 -11.57
N THR A 52 -4.27 -5.51 -11.36
CA THR A 52 -3.78 -4.87 -10.13
C THR A 52 -4.48 -5.40 -8.87
N TYR A 53 -5.74 -5.87 -8.96
CA TYR A 53 -6.43 -6.46 -7.81
C TYR A 53 -5.87 -7.84 -7.48
N LEU A 54 -5.58 -8.67 -8.50
CA LEU A 54 -4.92 -9.96 -8.31
C LEU A 54 -3.54 -9.77 -7.64
N LEU A 55 -2.75 -8.82 -8.14
CA LEU A 55 -1.45 -8.50 -7.53
C LEU A 55 -1.59 -8.01 -6.08
N ARG A 56 -2.57 -7.17 -5.78
CA ARG A 56 -2.83 -6.70 -4.40
C ARG A 56 -3.21 -7.83 -3.45
N VAL A 57 -3.96 -8.81 -3.94
CA VAL A 57 -4.32 -10.03 -3.17
C VAL A 57 -3.08 -10.86 -2.88
N VAL A 58 -2.29 -11.21 -3.90
CA VAL A 58 -1.10 -12.06 -3.74
C VAL A 58 -0.02 -11.37 -2.89
N THR A 59 0.16 -10.06 -3.04
CA THR A 59 1.16 -9.29 -2.26
C THR A 59 0.69 -8.92 -0.85
N GLY A 60 -0.56 -9.19 -0.49
CA GLY A 60 -1.12 -8.81 0.82
C GLY A 60 -1.19 -7.29 1.04
N LYS A 61 -1.11 -6.48 -0.03
CA LYS A 61 -1.25 -5.00 -0.01
C LYS A 61 -2.73 -4.61 0.00
N MET A 62 -3.46 -5.14 0.97
CA MET A 62 -4.88 -4.84 1.18
C MET A 62 -5.01 -3.76 2.25
N SER A 63 -5.94 -2.81 2.02
CA SER A 63 -6.14 -1.65 2.90
C SER A 63 -6.32 -2.02 4.37
N PHE A 64 -7.13 -3.06 4.66
CA PHE A 64 -7.34 -3.53 6.03
C PHE A 64 -6.05 -4.07 6.68
N MET A 65 -5.24 -4.83 5.94
CA MET A 65 -4.00 -5.40 6.46
C MET A 65 -2.95 -4.31 6.72
N GLU A 66 -2.86 -3.32 5.83
CA GLU A 66 -2.05 -2.12 6.04
C GLU A 66 -2.51 -1.30 7.25
N GLN A 67 -3.82 -1.09 7.37
CA GLN A 67 -4.40 -0.36 8.50
C GLN A 67 -4.09 -1.05 9.82
N ARG A 68 -4.29 -2.38 9.90
CA ARG A 68 -3.97 -3.17 11.09
C ARG A 68 -2.48 -3.14 11.42
N ARG A 69 -1.59 -3.28 10.42
CA ARG A 69 -0.13 -3.19 10.61
C ARG A 69 0.26 -1.83 11.19
N ARG A 70 -0.24 -0.74 10.60
CA ARG A 70 0.04 0.62 11.06
C ARG A 70 -0.50 0.88 12.46
N TYR A 71 -1.72 0.43 12.75
CA TYR A 71 -2.32 0.61 14.07
C TYR A 71 -1.51 -0.12 15.16
N ARG A 72 -1.15 -1.39 14.94
CA ARG A 72 -0.32 -2.14 15.89
C ARG A 72 1.05 -1.49 16.08
N ALA A 73 1.74 -1.14 15.00
CA ALA A 73 3.04 -0.49 15.11
C ALA A 73 2.98 0.83 15.91
N ALA A 74 1.93 1.62 15.73
CA ALA A 74 1.73 2.85 16.51
C ALA A 74 1.37 2.57 17.98
N PHE A 75 0.51 1.58 18.22
CA PHE A 75 0.12 1.17 19.57
C PHE A 75 1.31 0.62 20.35
N ASP A 76 2.08 -0.29 19.75
CA ASP A 76 3.24 -0.93 20.37
C ASP A 76 4.32 0.12 20.71
N ALA A 77 4.54 1.10 19.82
CA ALA A 77 5.48 2.18 20.05
C ALA A 77 5.09 3.07 21.25
N LEU A 78 3.81 3.44 21.36
CA LEU A 78 3.32 4.28 22.46
C LEU A 78 3.30 3.51 23.78
N THR A 79 2.79 2.28 23.75
CA THR A 79 2.64 1.47 24.98
C THR A 79 3.96 1.03 25.55
N THR A 80 4.98 0.74 24.74
CA THR A 80 6.28 0.28 25.29
C THR A 80 6.93 1.36 26.15
N GLU A 81 6.94 2.62 25.71
CA GLU A 81 7.56 3.71 26.45
C GLU A 81 6.75 4.09 27.70
N GLU A 82 5.42 4.14 27.58
CA GLU A 82 4.52 4.42 28.71
C GLU A 82 4.57 3.29 29.76
N LEU A 83 4.50 2.03 29.34
CA LEU A 83 4.60 0.87 30.24
C LEU A 83 5.96 0.79 30.94
N GLN A 84 7.05 1.10 30.23
CA GLN A 84 8.38 1.12 30.85
C GLN A 84 8.47 2.21 31.92
N LYS A 85 7.95 3.41 31.63
CA LYS A 85 7.95 4.52 32.60
C LYS A 85 7.11 4.21 33.83
N GLU A 86 5.94 3.60 33.66
CA GLU A 86 5.11 3.16 34.79
C GLU A 86 5.80 2.07 35.60
N PHE A 87 6.47 1.12 34.95
CA PHE A 87 7.25 0.08 35.61
C PHE A 87 8.43 0.66 36.40
N ASP A 88 9.19 1.59 35.82
CA ASP A 88 10.34 2.24 36.45
C ASP A 88 9.92 3.12 37.65
N ALA A 89 8.67 3.60 37.67
CA ALA A 89 8.12 4.39 38.77
C ALA A 89 7.68 3.54 39.98
N LEU A 90 7.55 2.21 39.83
CA LEU A 90 7.23 1.29 40.92
C LEU A 90 8.41 1.10 41.86
N SER A 91 8.13 0.72 43.11
CA SER A 91 9.20 0.36 44.05
C SER A 91 9.91 -0.94 43.59
N PRO A 92 11.19 -1.15 43.98
CA PRO A 92 11.92 -2.35 43.58
C PRO A 92 11.22 -3.68 43.94
N ALA A 93 10.54 -3.72 45.09
CA ALA A 93 9.80 -4.90 45.54
C ALA A 93 8.57 -5.18 44.66
N GLU A 94 7.90 -4.14 44.17
CA GLU A 94 6.75 -4.26 43.26
C GLU A 94 7.19 -4.67 41.86
N GLN A 95 8.30 -4.11 41.36
CA GLN A 95 8.92 -4.51 40.09
C GLN A 95 9.28 -6.01 40.12
N GLU A 96 9.95 -6.46 41.18
CA GLU A 96 10.31 -7.86 41.38
C GLU A 96 9.07 -8.76 41.43
N LYS A 97 8.04 -8.37 42.18
CA LYS A 97 6.77 -9.12 42.25
C LYS A 97 6.15 -9.30 40.87
N LEU A 98 6.06 -8.22 40.07
CA LEU A 98 5.51 -8.28 38.72
C LEU A 98 6.36 -9.17 37.79
N LEU A 99 7.69 -9.03 37.84
CA LEU A 99 8.59 -9.88 37.05
C LEU A 99 8.47 -11.36 37.43
N ARG A 100 8.23 -11.68 38.70
CA ARG A 100 7.94 -13.05 39.17
C ARG A 100 6.60 -13.56 38.61
N GLU A 101 5.54 -12.74 38.62
CA GLU A 101 4.22 -13.11 38.10
C GLU A 101 4.24 -13.48 36.61
N ILE A 102 5.08 -12.81 35.81
CA ILE A 102 5.23 -13.11 34.37
C ILE A 102 6.40 -14.06 34.06
N GLY A 103 7.06 -14.62 35.07
CA GLY A 103 8.17 -15.57 34.91
C GLY A 103 9.44 -14.98 34.28
N GLN A 104 9.64 -13.66 34.36
CA GLN A 104 10.83 -12.96 33.88
C GLN A 104 11.85 -12.68 34.98
N TRP A 105 11.52 -12.98 36.24
CA TRP A 105 12.48 -12.88 37.34
C TRP A 105 13.45 -14.06 37.34
N LYS A 106 14.74 -13.78 37.32
CA LYS A 106 15.79 -14.78 37.56
C LYS A 106 16.19 -14.73 39.02
N ASP A 107 16.02 -15.84 39.73
CA ASP A 107 16.49 -16.02 41.12
C ASP A 107 18.03 -16.15 41.19
N ASP A 108 18.76 -15.18 40.63
CA ASP A 108 20.23 -15.24 40.50
C ASP A 108 20.96 -14.51 41.66
N ALA A 109 20.27 -14.17 42.76
CA ALA A 109 20.84 -13.44 43.91
C ALA A 109 21.20 -14.33 45.13
N ALA A 110 21.29 -15.65 44.94
CA ALA A 110 21.54 -16.60 46.05
C ALA A 110 22.74 -17.54 45.81
N ALA A 111 23.83 -17.04 45.21
CA ALA A 111 25.13 -17.73 45.17
C ALA A 111 26.22 -16.86 45.81
#